data_AF-A0A165IMC8-F1
#
_entry.id   AF-A0A165IMC8-F1
#
_cell.length_a   1.000
_cell.length_b   1.000
_cell.length_c   1.000
_cell.angle_alpha   90.00
_cell.angle_beta   90.00
_cell.angle_gamma   90.00
#
_symmetry.space_group_name_H-M   'P 1'
#
loop_
_entity.id
_entity.type
_entity.pdbx_description
1 polymer ?
#
loop_
_entity_poly.entity_id
_entity_poly.type
_entity_poly.pdbx_seq_one_letter_code
_entity_poly.pdbx_strand_id
1 'polypeptide(L)'
;MSSQLLGGIGVIHHNQSAEEQAAMVRKVKRHENGFITDPVVLTPSHRVEHVLDVKERLGFAGIPITDTGALGGKLLGIVTNRDIQFRSPLTPLSEVMTTDLITAPEGVTLEEANNILRDSKKGKLPIVDQDGRLTSLLSRSDLLKNQNYPLASKLPSSKQLYAAAAVGTRPADRERLALLVDAGLDIVFIDSSQGNSVFQIDMIHWIKATYPKLEVIAGNVVTREQAASLIAAGADGLRVGMGSGSICITQEVMAVGRPQATAVYAVAEFASKFGVPVIADGGIQNVGHIVKALALGAGAVMMGGLLAGTTEAPGEYFYHEGKRVKAYRGMGSIEAMEQGKPGPTSQMKGALTNGVSKKKNTTHENAATSRYFSESSAVKVAQGVSGDVQDKGSVRQFLPYLYTGVQHSLQDIGVRSVAELQEGVKAGRVRFELRTASAQVEGGVHGLHSYTKRLYA
;
A
#
# COMPACT_ATOMS: atom_id res chain seq x y z
N MET A 1 -0.77 5.52 -0.04
CA MET A 1 -0.72 6.87 -0.65
C MET A 1 0.57 7.59 -0.28
N SER A 2 0.82 7.93 0.99
CA SER A 2 2.01 8.73 1.37
C SER A 2 3.35 8.06 1.00
N SER A 3 3.46 6.74 1.11
CA SER A 3 4.65 6.01 0.65
C SER A 3 4.91 6.20 -0.85
N GLN A 4 3.87 6.07 -1.68
CA GLN A 4 3.96 6.28 -3.13
C GLN A 4 4.38 7.69 -3.51
N LEU A 5 3.83 8.72 -2.84
CA LEU A 5 4.22 10.11 -3.08
C LEU A 5 5.71 10.35 -2.78
N LEU A 6 6.30 9.56 -1.89
CA LEU A 6 7.71 9.67 -1.49
C LEU A 6 8.62 8.68 -2.23
N GLY A 7 8.16 8.09 -3.34
CA GLY A 7 8.94 7.17 -4.17
C GLY A 7 9.01 5.73 -3.67
N GLY A 8 8.23 5.38 -2.65
CA GLY A 8 8.03 4.00 -2.21
C GLY A 8 6.81 3.34 -2.84
N ILE A 9 6.41 2.17 -2.31
CA ILE A 9 5.16 1.50 -2.63
C ILE A 9 4.57 0.93 -1.33
N GLY A 10 3.27 1.16 -1.11
CA GLY A 10 2.53 0.56 0.00
C GLY A 10 1.66 -0.60 -0.48
N VAL A 11 1.72 -1.74 0.21
CA VAL A 11 0.93 -2.94 -0.08
C VAL A 11 -0.28 -3.00 0.85
N ILE A 12 -1.49 -2.98 0.29
CA ILE A 12 -2.75 -3.04 1.04
C ILE A 12 -2.97 -4.48 1.53
N HIS A 13 -3.14 -4.68 2.85
CA HIS A 13 -3.40 -6.00 3.43
C HIS A 13 -4.76 -6.58 2.98
N HIS A 14 -4.95 -7.90 3.14
CA HIS A 14 -6.20 -8.57 2.77
C HIS A 14 -7.05 -9.06 3.94
N ASN A 15 -6.71 -8.69 5.20
CA ASN A 15 -7.55 -8.97 6.38
C ASN A 15 -8.77 -8.07 6.51
N GLN A 16 -9.64 -8.13 5.50
CA GLN A 16 -10.89 -7.36 5.31
C GLN A 16 -11.68 -7.94 4.13
N SER A 17 -12.86 -7.39 3.79
CA SER A 17 -13.60 -7.89 2.62
C SER A 17 -12.87 -7.60 1.29
N ALA A 18 -13.28 -8.24 0.20
CA ALA A 18 -12.69 -7.97 -1.11
C ALA A 18 -13.07 -6.55 -1.60
N GLU A 19 -14.28 -6.12 -1.29
CA GLU A 19 -14.85 -4.82 -1.66
C GLU A 19 -14.15 -3.67 -0.93
N GLU A 20 -13.89 -3.82 0.36
CA GLU A 20 -13.15 -2.84 1.17
C GLU A 20 -11.72 -2.67 0.67
N GLN A 21 -11.05 -3.79 0.35
CA GLN A 21 -9.71 -3.77 -0.21
C GLN A 21 -9.69 -3.10 -1.59
N ALA A 22 -10.65 -3.42 -2.47
CA ALA A 22 -10.81 -2.79 -3.78
C ALA A 22 -11.12 -1.29 -3.67
N ALA A 23 -11.92 -0.88 -2.68
CA ALA A 23 -12.17 0.53 -2.40
C ALA A 23 -10.89 1.28 -1.99
N MET A 24 -9.99 0.64 -1.23
CA MET A 24 -8.68 1.22 -0.92
C MET A 24 -7.75 1.30 -2.14
N VAL A 25 -7.75 0.29 -3.02
CA VAL A 25 -7.03 0.36 -4.30
C VAL A 25 -7.54 1.56 -5.12
N ARG A 26 -8.86 1.69 -5.29
CA ARG A 26 -9.47 2.86 -5.97
C ARG A 26 -9.07 4.17 -5.33
N LYS A 27 -9.03 4.25 -3.99
CA LYS A 27 -8.60 5.45 -3.26
C LYS A 27 -7.14 5.82 -3.55
N VAL A 28 -6.25 4.84 -3.69
CA VAL A 28 -4.85 5.08 -4.10
C VAL A 28 -4.79 5.56 -5.55
N LYS A 29 -5.45 4.86 -6.48
CA LYS A 29 -5.42 5.19 -7.92
C LYS A 29 -6.02 6.55 -8.23
N ARG A 30 -7.07 6.95 -7.51
CA ARG A 30 -7.72 8.27 -7.67
C ARG A 30 -7.01 9.40 -6.93
N HIS A 31 -5.97 9.11 -6.12
CA HIS A 31 -5.34 10.14 -5.29
C HIS A 31 -4.60 11.21 -6.09
N GLU A 32 -3.98 10.84 -7.21
CA GLU A 32 -3.31 11.75 -8.15
C GLU A 32 -3.65 11.26 -9.55
N ASN A 33 -4.07 12.16 -10.45
CA ASN A 33 -4.41 11.82 -11.83
C ASN A 33 -3.79 12.87 -12.77
N GLY A 34 -3.52 12.49 -14.01
CA GLY A 34 -3.34 13.45 -15.09
C GLY A 34 -4.71 13.96 -15.51
N PHE A 35 -5.42 13.12 -16.28
CA PHE A 35 -6.84 13.31 -16.59
C PHE A 35 -7.70 12.48 -15.64
N ILE A 36 -8.68 13.12 -15.00
CA ILE A 36 -9.70 12.43 -14.22
C ILE A 36 -10.78 11.97 -15.21
N THR A 37 -10.79 10.67 -15.51
CA THR A 37 -11.69 10.06 -16.51
C THR A 37 -13.09 9.73 -15.99
N ASP A 38 -13.27 9.71 -14.67
CA ASP A 38 -14.56 9.48 -14.01
C ASP A 38 -14.79 10.53 -12.92
N PRO A 39 -14.94 11.83 -13.30
CA PRO A 39 -15.20 12.89 -12.34
C PRO A 39 -16.62 12.76 -11.78
N VAL A 40 -16.77 13.07 -10.50
CA VAL A 40 -18.12 13.24 -9.91
C VAL A 40 -18.78 14.45 -10.57
N VAL A 41 -20.00 14.26 -11.06
CA VAL A 41 -20.81 15.27 -11.74
C VAL A 41 -22.21 15.32 -11.12
N LEU A 42 -22.86 16.48 -11.22
CA LEU A 42 -24.22 16.70 -10.71
C LEU A 42 -25.07 17.45 -11.75
N THR A 43 -26.39 17.45 -11.57
CA THR A 43 -27.32 18.25 -12.40
C THR A 43 -27.49 19.67 -11.83
N PRO A 44 -28.02 20.63 -12.62
CA PRO A 44 -28.35 21.97 -12.13
C PRO A 44 -29.44 21.98 -11.03
N SER A 45 -30.28 20.95 -10.97
CA SER A 45 -31.36 20.79 -9.99
C SER A 45 -30.91 20.20 -8.65
N HIS A 46 -29.68 19.65 -8.56
CA HIS A 46 -29.09 19.31 -7.28
C HIS A 46 -28.93 20.57 -6.43
N ARG A 47 -28.76 20.40 -5.12
CA ARG A 47 -28.58 21.48 -4.15
C ARG A 47 -27.15 21.53 -3.63
N VAL A 48 -26.80 22.64 -3.00
CA VAL A 48 -25.51 22.84 -2.32
C VAL A 48 -25.19 21.72 -1.34
N GLU A 49 -26.18 21.19 -0.62
CA GLU A 49 -26.00 20.06 0.32
C GLU A 49 -25.38 18.82 -0.33
N HIS A 50 -25.72 18.52 -1.58
CA HIS A 50 -25.15 17.37 -2.30
C HIS A 50 -23.65 17.57 -2.58
N VAL A 51 -23.22 18.81 -2.83
CA VAL A 51 -21.79 19.13 -2.98
C VAL A 51 -21.05 19.02 -1.64
N LEU A 52 -21.72 19.41 -0.54
CA LEU A 52 -21.18 19.27 0.81
C LEU A 52 -21.02 17.79 1.21
N ASP A 53 -21.98 16.93 0.88
CA ASP A 53 -21.88 15.48 1.06
C ASP A 53 -20.70 14.89 0.28
N VAL A 54 -20.55 15.28 -0.99
CA VAL A 54 -19.39 14.85 -1.79
C VAL A 54 -18.08 15.32 -1.17
N LYS A 55 -18.04 16.54 -0.64
CA LYS A 55 -16.86 17.09 0.04
C LYS A 55 -16.53 16.32 1.32
N GLU A 56 -17.52 15.97 2.13
CA GLU A 56 -17.33 15.19 3.34
C GLU A 56 -16.84 13.78 3.03
N ARG A 57 -17.46 13.12 2.05
CA ARG A 57 -17.15 11.73 1.69
C ARG A 57 -15.86 11.57 0.90
N LEU A 58 -15.57 12.48 -0.03
CA LEU A 58 -14.45 12.36 -0.98
C LEU A 58 -13.34 13.42 -0.80
N GLY A 59 -13.57 14.46 0.00
CA GLY A 59 -12.56 15.46 0.34
C GLY A 59 -12.36 16.59 -0.70
N PHE A 60 -13.26 16.73 -1.68
CA PHE A 60 -13.20 17.80 -2.69
C PHE A 60 -14.58 18.36 -3.04
N ALA A 61 -14.62 19.60 -3.54
CA ALA A 61 -15.86 20.30 -3.89
C ALA A 61 -15.83 20.95 -5.28
N GLY A 62 -14.87 20.57 -6.14
CA GLY A 62 -14.82 21.03 -7.53
C GLY A 62 -15.58 20.06 -8.43
N ILE A 63 -16.85 20.32 -8.69
CA ILE A 63 -17.80 19.40 -9.33
C ILE A 63 -18.35 20.03 -10.61
N PRO A 64 -18.09 19.44 -11.80
CA PRO A 64 -18.73 19.86 -13.04
C PRO A 64 -20.23 19.58 -13.01
N ILE A 65 -21.02 20.47 -13.62
CA ILE A 65 -22.46 20.36 -13.72
C ILE A 65 -22.82 20.00 -15.15
N THR A 66 -23.48 18.86 -15.36
CA THR A 66 -23.95 18.43 -16.67
C THR A 66 -25.47 18.38 -16.72
N ASP A 67 -26.05 18.50 -17.91
CA ASP A 67 -27.50 18.43 -18.11
C ASP A 67 -28.14 17.14 -17.58
N THR A 68 -27.46 16.01 -17.76
CA THR A 68 -27.91 14.68 -17.31
C THR A 68 -27.46 14.31 -15.90
N GLY A 69 -26.46 15.02 -15.35
CA GLY A 69 -25.80 14.61 -14.10
C GLY A 69 -24.91 13.36 -14.26
N ALA A 70 -24.56 13.00 -15.50
CA ALA A 70 -23.64 11.93 -15.83
C ALA A 70 -22.49 12.42 -16.73
N LEU A 71 -21.39 11.65 -16.76
CA LEU A 71 -20.30 11.85 -17.70
C LEU A 71 -20.81 11.67 -19.14
N GLY A 72 -20.29 12.44 -20.09
CA GLY A 72 -20.83 12.51 -21.45
C GLY A 72 -22.11 13.37 -21.58
N GLY A 73 -22.63 13.93 -20.48
CA GLY A 73 -23.64 14.99 -20.54
C GLY A 73 -23.05 16.32 -21.03
N LYS A 74 -23.89 17.20 -21.56
CA LYS A 74 -23.48 18.54 -21.98
C LYS A 74 -23.03 19.33 -20.75
N LEU A 75 -21.83 19.89 -20.80
CA LEU A 75 -21.28 20.68 -19.69
C LEU A 75 -21.99 22.03 -19.60
N LEU A 76 -22.62 22.30 -18.45
CA LEU A 76 -23.39 23.52 -18.20
C LEU A 76 -22.66 24.51 -17.29
N GLY A 77 -21.80 24.01 -16.41
CA GLY A 77 -21.13 24.83 -15.41
C GLY A 77 -20.15 24.03 -14.55
N ILE A 78 -19.56 24.71 -13.57
CA ILE A 78 -18.79 24.07 -12.50
C ILE A 78 -19.09 24.75 -11.17
N VAL A 79 -19.17 23.95 -10.10
CA VAL A 79 -19.28 24.43 -8.72
C VAL A 79 -17.97 24.14 -8.01
N THR A 80 -17.50 25.11 -7.22
CA THR A 80 -16.30 24.99 -6.40
C THR A 80 -16.61 25.30 -4.93
N ASN A 81 -15.64 25.04 -4.05
CA ASN A 81 -15.78 25.34 -2.62
C ASN A 81 -16.10 26.83 -2.34
N ARG A 82 -15.63 27.75 -3.18
CA ARG A 82 -15.87 29.20 -2.99
C ARG A 82 -17.31 29.58 -3.29
N ASP A 83 -17.93 28.91 -4.26
CA ASP A 83 -19.27 29.22 -4.73
C ASP A 83 -20.35 28.85 -3.69
N ILE A 84 -20.08 27.80 -2.91
CA ILE A 84 -21.01 27.26 -1.91
C ILE A 84 -20.73 27.71 -0.48
N GLN A 85 -19.56 28.29 -0.19
CA GLN A 85 -19.06 28.52 1.18
C GLN A 85 -20.02 29.31 2.08
N PHE A 86 -20.77 30.25 1.50
CA PHE A 86 -21.69 31.14 2.20
C PHE A 86 -23.12 31.04 1.65
N ARG A 87 -23.48 29.89 1.07
CA ARG A 87 -24.80 29.64 0.50
C ARG A 87 -25.62 28.72 1.39
N SER A 88 -26.94 28.83 1.30
CA SER A 88 -27.84 27.91 1.99
C SER A 88 -27.68 26.51 1.41
N PRO A 89 -27.68 25.45 2.23
CA PRO A 89 -27.65 24.06 1.74
C PRO A 89 -28.79 23.74 0.76
N LEU A 90 -29.91 24.46 0.86
CA LEU A 90 -31.09 24.27 0.02
C LEU A 90 -31.00 24.95 -1.36
N THR A 91 -30.01 25.83 -1.58
CA THR A 91 -29.90 26.57 -2.85
C THR A 91 -29.60 25.62 -4.02
N PRO A 92 -30.32 25.70 -5.16
CA PRO A 92 -30.02 24.93 -6.37
C PRO A 92 -28.65 25.25 -6.96
N LEU A 93 -27.99 24.24 -7.56
CA LEU A 93 -26.68 24.43 -8.17
C LEU A 93 -26.72 25.36 -9.39
N SER A 94 -27.85 25.44 -10.10
CA SER A 94 -28.07 26.39 -11.20
C SER A 94 -27.89 27.86 -10.80
N GLU A 95 -28.12 28.21 -9.53
CA GLU A 95 -28.00 29.59 -9.03
C GLU A 95 -26.58 29.96 -8.59
N VAL A 96 -25.71 28.97 -8.36
CA VAL A 96 -24.38 29.16 -7.77
C VAL A 96 -23.24 28.72 -8.68
N MET A 97 -23.49 27.88 -9.69
CA MET A 97 -22.46 27.40 -10.60
C MET A 97 -21.87 28.54 -11.45
N THR A 98 -20.58 28.44 -11.74
CA THR A 98 -19.93 29.29 -12.74
C THR A 98 -20.23 28.74 -14.15
N THR A 99 -20.73 29.59 -15.04
CA THR A 99 -21.07 29.24 -16.43
C THR A 99 -20.05 29.73 -17.47
N ASP A 100 -19.25 30.76 -17.15
CA ASP A 100 -18.11 31.18 -17.96
C ASP A 100 -16.92 30.25 -17.70
N LEU A 101 -16.82 29.21 -18.54
CA LEU A 101 -15.89 28.11 -18.37
C LEU A 101 -14.72 28.23 -19.35
N ILE A 102 -13.52 28.03 -18.80
CA ILE A 102 -12.35 27.69 -19.60
C ILE A 102 -12.32 26.17 -19.70
N THR A 103 -12.39 25.65 -20.92
CA THR A 103 -12.34 24.22 -21.24
C THR A 103 -11.20 23.93 -22.20
N ALA A 104 -10.87 22.66 -22.37
CA ALA A 104 -9.97 22.20 -23.43
C ALA A 104 -10.64 21.10 -24.26
N PRO A 105 -10.31 20.96 -25.55
CA PRO A 105 -10.91 19.96 -26.41
C PRO A 105 -10.43 18.55 -26.06
N GLU A 106 -11.26 17.54 -26.33
CA GLU A 106 -10.87 16.14 -26.29
C GLU A 106 -9.67 15.86 -27.22
N GLY A 107 -8.76 14.99 -26.77
CA GLY A 107 -7.52 14.68 -27.49
C GLY A 107 -6.34 15.61 -27.17
N VAL A 108 -6.57 16.68 -26.40
CA VAL A 108 -5.50 17.55 -25.89
C VAL A 108 -4.47 16.75 -25.10
N THR A 109 -3.18 17.04 -25.30
CA THR A 109 -2.13 16.39 -24.52
C THR A 109 -2.15 16.88 -23.07
N LEU A 110 -1.64 16.06 -22.16
CA LEU A 110 -1.56 16.46 -20.74
C LEU A 110 -0.71 17.73 -20.56
N GLU A 111 0.33 17.91 -21.36
CA GLU A 111 1.20 19.07 -21.31
C GLU A 111 0.47 20.36 -21.74
N GLU A 112 -0.24 20.32 -22.85
CA GLU A 112 -1.07 21.44 -23.32
C GLU A 112 -2.18 21.77 -22.32
N ALA A 113 -2.88 20.76 -21.81
CA ALA A 113 -3.92 20.93 -20.80
C ALA A 113 -3.37 21.59 -19.52
N ASN A 114 -2.16 21.20 -19.11
CA ASN A 114 -1.48 21.82 -17.97
C ASN A 114 -1.13 23.29 -18.21
N ASN A 115 -0.73 23.65 -19.43
CA ASN A 115 -0.46 25.04 -19.81
C ASN A 115 -1.74 25.88 -19.74
N ILE A 116 -2.85 25.40 -20.33
CA ILE A 116 -4.16 26.07 -20.25
C ILE A 116 -4.61 26.27 -18.80
N LEU A 117 -4.49 25.23 -17.96
CA LEU A 117 -4.87 25.32 -16.55
C LEU A 117 -3.97 26.27 -15.75
N ARG A 118 -2.68 26.34 -16.08
CA ARG A 118 -1.73 27.27 -15.44
C ARG A 118 -2.06 28.73 -15.80
N ASP A 119 -2.31 28.99 -17.08
CA ASP A 119 -2.49 30.35 -17.60
C ASP A 119 -3.87 30.92 -17.20
N SER A 120 -4.91 30.08 -17.20
CA SER A 120 -6.25 30.43 -16.72
C SER A 120 -6.30 30.75 -15.22
N LYS A 121 -5.30 30.30 -14.45
CA LYS A 121 -5.23 30.38 -12.99
C LYS A 121 -6.44 29.77 -12.26
N LYS A 122 -7.25 28.95 -12.94
CA LYS A 122 -8.41 28.26 -12.36
C LYS A 122 -7.97 27.00 -11.59
N GLY A 123 -8.89 26.45 -10.80
CA GLY A 123 -8.61 25.26 -9.98
C GLY A 123 -8.87 23.93 -10.70
N LYS A 124 -9.61 23.97 -11.82
CA LYS A 124 -10.08 22.83 -12.59
C LYS A 124 -10.14 23.21 -14.07
N LEU A 125 -9.92 22.25 -14.96
CA LEU A 125 -10.05 22.40 -16.41
C LEU A 125 -10.91 21.24 -16.95
N PRO A 126 -12.18 21.47 -17.28
CA PRO A 126 -13.02 20.47 -17.94
C PRO A 126 -12.52 20.21 -19.36
N ILE A 127 -12.52 18.93 -19.76
CA ILE A 127 -12.23 18.50 -21.12
C ILE A 127 -13.53 18.11 -21.80
N VAL A 128 -13.78 18.63 -22.99
CA VAL A 128 -15.06 18.46 -23.69
C VAL A 128 -14.87 18.00 -25.13
N ASP A 129 -15.82 17.22 -25.64
CA ASP A 129 -15.88 16.85 -27.05
C ASP A 129 -16.38 18.02 -27.93
N GLN A 130 -16.54 17.77 -29.24
CA GLN A 130 -17.02 18.77 -30.20
C GLN A 130 -18.46 19.24 -29.95
N ASP A 131 -19.28 18.41 -29.29
CA ASP A 131 -20.67 18.72 -28.93
C ASP A 131 -20.78 19.42 -27.56
N GLY A 132 -19.65 19.69 -26.90
CA GLY A 132 -19.58 20.31 -25.58
C GLY A 132 -19.94 19.36 -24.43
N ARG A 133 -19.84 18.04 -24.64
CA ARG A 133 -20.05 17.04 -23.60
C ARG A 133 -18.78 16.81 -22.79
N LEU A 134 -18.92 16.65 -21.48
CA LEU A 134 -17.78 16.43 -20.58
C LEU A 134 -17.20 15.03 -20.77
N THR A 135 -15.90 14.96 -21.08
CA THR A 135 -15.16 13.68 -21.24
C THR A 135 -14.21 13.40 -20.09
N SER A 136 -13.54 14.43 -19.56
CA SER A 136 -12.64 14.29 -18.40
C SER A 136 -12.42 15.63 -17.68
N LEU A 137 -11.67 15.61 -16.58
CA LEU A 137 -11.38 16.80 -15.78
C LEU A 137 -9.91 16.84 -15.36
N LEU A 138 -9.27 18.00 -15.47
CA LEU A 138 -7.96 18.27 -14.89
C LEU A 138 -8.08 19.05 -13.59
N SER A 139 -7.16 18.82 -12.65
CA SER A 139 -7.12 19.54 -11.36
C SER A 139 -5.77 20.18 -11.08
N ARG A 140 -5.80 21.45 -10.67
CA ARG A 140 -4.58 22.18 -10.29
C ARG A 140 -3.89 21.56 -9.06
N SER A 141 -4.66 20.92 -8.19
CA SER A 141 -4.11 20.20 -7.04
C SER A 141 -3.17 19.07 -7.46
N ASP A 142 -3.41 18.44 -8.60
CA ASP A 142 -2.61 17.30 -9.06
C ASP A 142 -1.30 17.79 -9.68
N LEU A 143 -1.31 18.97 -10.32
CA LEU A 143 -0.07 19.65 -10.71
C LEU A 143 0.81 20.01 -9.52
N LEU A 144 0.20 20.53 -8.45
CA LEU A 144 0.92 20.83 -7.22
C LEU A 144 1.46 19.56 -6.55
N LYS A 145 0.72 18.45 -6.56
CA LYS A 145 1.25 17.16 -6.06
C LYS A 145 2.46 16.72 -6.87
N ASN A 146 2.39 16.74 -8.20
CA ASN A 146 3.52 16.38 -9.05
C ASN A 146 4.76 17.26 -8.80
N GLN A 147 4.55 18.57 -8.59
CA GLN A 147 5.63 19.49 -8.24
C GLN A 147 6.23 19.21 -6.85
N ASN A 148 5.38 18.99 -5.85
CA ASN A 148 5.80 18.77 -4.46
C ASN A 148 6.41 17.38 -4.24
N TYR A 149 6.07 16.40 -5.10
CA TYR A 149 6.47 15.02 -5.00
C TYR A 149 7.10 14.54 -6.32
N PRO A 150 8.30 15.05 -6.68
CA PRO A 150 8.94 14.76 -7.96
C PRO A 150 9.38 13.29 -8.08
N LEU A 151 9.61 12.62 -6.96
CA LEU A 151 10.01 11.21 -6.91
C LEU A 151 8.81 10.26 -6.75
N ALA A 152 7.56 10.72 -6.92
CA ALA A 152 6.39 9.90 -6.71
C ALA A 152 6.34 8.67 -7.65
N SER A 153 6.04 7.51 -7.07
CA SER A 153 5.86 6.24 -7.79
C SER A 153 4.52 6.22 -8.52
N LYS A 154 4.54 6.55 -9.82
CA LYS A 154 3.34 6.65 -10.66
C LYS A 154 3.52 6.10 -12.06
N LEU A 155 2.39 5.70 -12.66
CA LEU A 155 2.30 5.33 -14.07
C LEU A 155 2.62 6.55 -14.94
N PRO A 156 3.61 6.47 -15.86
CA PRO A 156 3.97 7.58 -16.72
C PRO A 156 2.82 8.08 -17.61
N SER A 157 1.94 7.17 -18.04
CA SER A 157 0.83 7.44 -18.95
C SER A 157 -0.34 8.15 -18.26
N SER A 158 -0.89 7.59 -17.18
CA SER A 158 -2.06 8.14 -16.48
C SER A 158 -1.71 9.15 -15.38
N LYS A 159 -0.44 9.20 -14.97
CA LYS A 159 0.08 9.89 -13.77
C LYS A 159 -0.52 9.39 -12.44
N GLN A 160 -1.28 8.30 -12.46
CA GLN A 160 -1.81 7.69 -11.24
C GLN A 160 -0.72 7.00 -10.45
N LEU A 161 -0.80 7.10 -9.11
CA LEU A 161 0.09 6.37 -8.22
C LEU A 161 -0.03 4.86 -8.47
N TYR A 162 1.08 4.12 -8.30
CA TYR A 162 1.02 2.67 -8.30
C TYR A 162 0.27 2.14 -7.07
N ALA A 163 -0.65 1.20 -7.29
CA ALA A 163 -1.34 0.47 -6.25
C ALA A 163 -0.84 -0.97 -6.18
N ALA A 164 -0.57 -1.42 -4.95
CA ALA A 164 -0.21 -2.79 -4.66
C ALA A 164 -1.10 -3.36 -3.55
N ALA A 165 -1.41 -4.65 -3.62
CA ALA A 165 -2.29 -5.32 -2.68
C ALA A 165 -1.87 -6.77 -2.48
N ALA A 166 -2.07 -7.27 -1.25
CA ALA A 166 -1.87 -8.68 -0.92
C ALA A 166 -3.13 -9.49 -1.23
N VAL A 167 -2.98 -10.76 -1.59
CA VAL A 167 -4.07 -11.75 -1.69
C VAL A 167 -3.60 -13.11 -1.18
N GLY A 168 -4.53 -13.99 -0.83
CA GLY A 168 -4.22 -15.38 -0.50
C GLY A 168 -4.00 -16.26 -1.73
N THR A 169 -4.12 -17.57 -1.54
CA THR A 169 -3.93 -18.60 -2.58
C THR A 169 -5.17 -19.47 -2.77
N ARG A 170 -6.28 -19.15 -2.11
CA ARG A 170 -7.50 -19.96 -2.15
C ARG A 170 -8.34 -19.61 -3.39
N PRO A 171 -9.25 -20.49 -3.84
CA PRO A 171 -10.10 -20.19 -4.99
C PRO A 171 -10.87 -18.88 -4.86
N ALA A 172 -11.37 -18.54 -3.66
CA ALA A 172 -12.06 -17.28 -3.39
C ALA A 172 -11.17 -16.02 -3.60
N ASP A 173 -9.85 -16.15 -3.51
CA ASP A 173 -8.93 -15.04 -3.78
C ASP A 173 -8.89 -14.66 -5.27
N ARG A 174 -9.37 -15.53 -6.18
CA ARG A 174 -9.51 -15.20 -7.61
C ARG A 174 -10.58 -14.13 -7.85
N GLU A 175 -11.72 -14.26 -7.17
CA GLU A 175 -12.80 -13.28 -7.20
C GLU A 175 -12.36 -11.96 -6.54
N ARG A 176 -11.66 -12.06 -5.40
CA ARG A 176 -11.03 -10.90 -4.77
C ARG A 176 -10.11 -10.18 -5.76
N LEU A 177 -9.21 -10.92 -6.42
CA LEU A 177 -8.25 -10.31 -7.35
C LEU A 177 -8.95 -9.62 -8.53
N ALA A 178 -10.02 -10.20 -9.07
CA ALA A 178 -10.81 -9.56 -10.12
C ALA A 178 -11.30 -8.17 -9.69
N LEU A 179 -11.88 -8.04 -8.50
CA LEU A 179 -12.31 -6.74 -7.95
C LEU A 179 -11.16 -5.75 -7.75
N LEU A 180 -9.95 -6.23 -7.40
CA LEU A 180 -8.77 -5.39 -7.26
C LEU A 180 -8.25 -4.91 -8.63
N VAL A 181 -8.23 -5.79 -9.64
CA VAL A 181 -7.84 -5.45 -11.00
C VAL A 181 -8.81 -4.43 -11.60
N ASP A 182 -10.12 -4.62 -11.42
CA ASP A 182 -11.15 -3.64 -11.82
C ASP A 182 -10.97 -2.29 -11.12
N ALA A 183 -10.47 -2.29 -9.88
CA ALA A 183 -10.10 -1.10 -9.13
C ALA A 183 -8.82 -0.40 -9.63
N GLY A 184 -8.08 -1.01 -10.55
CA GLY A 184 -6.84 -0.50 -11.13
C GLY A 184 -5.57 -0.95 -10.40
N LEU A 185 -5.55 -2.14 -9.82
CA LEU A 185 -4.34 -2.72 -9.20
C LEU A 185 -3.22 -2.90 -10.22
N ASP A 186 -1.99 -2.51 -9.85
CA ASP A 186 -0.81 -2.66 -10.71
C ASP A 186 0.08 -3.84 -10.31
N ILE A 187 0.19 -4.13 -9.00
CA ILE A 187 1.07 -5.17 -8.46
C ILE A 187 0.32 -6.01 -7.42
N VAL A 188 0.28 -7.33 -7.61
CA VAL A 188 -0.28 -8.26 -6.63
C VAL A 188 0.82 -8.98 -5.85
N PHE A 189 0.67 -9.03 -4.54
CA PHE A 189 1.52 -9.81 -3.65
C PHE A 189 0.76 -11.07 -3.21
N ILE A 190 1.29 -12.25 -3.50
CA ILE A 190 0.70 -13.50 -2.98
C ILE A 190 1.27 -13.76 -1.58
N ASP A 191 0.41 -13.65 -0.57
CA ASP A 191 0.83 -13.57 0.83
C ASP A 191 0.72 -14.93 1.52
N SER A 192 1.88 -15.58 1.73
CA SER A 192 2.01 -16.84 2.47
C SER A 192 3.21 -16.77 3.42
N SER A 193 3.20 -17.54 4.51
CA SER A 193 4.41 -17.72 5.33
C SER A 193 5.45 -18.61 4.61
N GLN A 194 4.98 -19.56 3.81
CA GLN A 194 5.78 -20.49 3.01
C GLN A 194 5.14 -20.59 1.62
N GLY A 195 5.73 -19.88 0.65
CA GLY A 195 5.12 -19.67 -0.65
C GLY A 195 5.24 -20.84 -1.62
N ASN A 196 6.25 -21.70 -1.45
CA ASN A 196 6.49 -22.83 -2.33
C ASN A 196 5.45 -23.94 -2.06
N SER A 197 4.30 -23.83 -2.72
CA SER A 197 3.15 -24.71 -2.58
C SER A 197 2.43 -24.81 -3.91
N VAL A 198 1.74 -25.93 -4.14
CA VAL A 198 0.96 -26.13 -5.36
C VAL A 198 -0.11 -25.03 -5.53
N PHE A 199 -0.74 -24.61 -4.43
CA PHE A 199 -1.75 -23.55 -4.44
C PHE A 199 -1.22 -22.21 -4.97
N GLN A 200 -0.01 -21.83 -4.56
CA GLN A 200 0.58 -20.58 -5.02
C GLN A 200 1.07 -20.68 -6.46
N ILE A 201 1.67 -21.80 -6.85
CA ILE A 201 2.11 -22.06 -8.23
C ILE A 201 0.91 -21.99 -9.18
N ASP A 202 -0.20 -22.66 -8.84
CA ASP A 202 -1.44 -22.63 -9.63
C ASP A 202 -2.06 -21.24 -9.69
N MET A 203 -1.98 -20.48 -8.59
CA MET A 203 -2.41 -19.08 -8.56
C MET A 203 -1.57 -18.22 -9.49
N ILE A 204 -0.23 -18.34 -9.49
CA ILE A 204 0.64 -17.58 -10.39
C ILE A 204 0.30 -17.90 -11.85
N HIS A 205 0.23 -19.18 -12.23
CA HIS A 205 -0.15 -19.59 -13.59
C HIS A 205 -1.49 -18.98 -14.01
N TRP A 206 -2.50 -19.05 -13.13
CA TRP A 206 -3.81 -18.48 -13.40
C TRP A 206 -3.77 -16.96 -13.56
N ILE A 207 -3.03 -16.24 -12.70
CA ILE A 207 -2.90 -14.78 -12.79
C ILE A 207 -2.22 -14.39 -14.10
N LYS A 208 -1.09 -15.02 -14.46
CA LYS A 208 -0.36 -14.67 -15.68
C LYS A 208 -1.17 -14.98 -16.94
N ALA A 209 -2.01 -16.02 -16.93
CA ALA A 209 -2.92 -16.33 -18.02
C ALA A 209 -4.12 -15.36 -18.11
N THR A 210 -4.68 -14.94 -16.97
CA THR A 210 -5.91 -14.12 -16.92
C THR A 210 -5.62 -12.62 -17.03
N TYR A 211 -4.54 -12.16 -16.38
CA TYR A 211 -4.15 -10.76 -16.25
C TYR A 211 -2.66 -10.60 -16.63
N PRO A 212 -2.29 -10.75 -17.92
CA PRO A 212 -0.89 -10.78 -18.35
C PRO A 212 -0.12 -9.48 -18.09
N LYS A 213 -0.82 -8.36 -17.88
CA LYS A 213 -0.23 -7.04 -17.55
C LYS A 213 -0.06 -6.79 -16.05
N LEU A 214 -0.60 -7.67 -15.19
CA LEU A 214 -0.49 -7.54 -13.75
C LEU A 214 0.84 -8.13 -13.29
N GLU A 215 1.61 -7.36 -12.53
CA GLU A 215 2.88 -7.80 -11.96
C GLU A 215 2.62 -8.65 -10.70
N VAL A 216 3.28 -9.80 -10.60
CA VAL A 216 3.06 -10.80 -9.55
C VAL A 216 4.31 -10.95 -8.69
N ILE A 217 4.21 -10.55 -7.43
CA ILE A 217 5.22 -10.80 -6.40
C ILE A 217 4.84 -12.03 -5.60
N ALA A 218 5.62 -13.11 -5.77
CA ALA A 218 5.40 -14.38 -5.10
C ALA A 218 6.21 -14.49 -3.79
N GLY A 219 5.73 -15.27 -2.84
CA GLY A 219 6.41 -15.48 -1.57
C GLY A 219 5.54 -16.03 -0.43
N ASN A 220 6.08 -16.12 0.79
CA ASN A 220 7.48 -15.84 1.09
C ASN A 220 8.39 -17.04 0.81
N VAL A 221 9.65 -16.79 0.44
CA VAL A 221 10.69 -17.81 0.26
C VAL A 221 11.93 -17.48 1.09
N VAL A 222 12.76 -18.48 1.41
CA VAL A 222 14.05 -18.32 2.10
C VAL A 222 15.16 -19.21 1.53
N THR A 223 14.88 -20.06 0.55
CA THR A 223 15.87 -20.92 -0.12
C THR A 223 15.86 -20.76 -1.64
N ARG A 224 16.95 -21.23 -2.26
CA ARG A 224 17.15 -21.18 -3.72
C ARG A 224 16.11 -22.03 -4.45
N GLU A 225 15.77 -23.19 -3.90
CA GLU A 225 14.86 -24.17 -4.49
C GLU A 225 13.42 -23.63 -4.50
N GLN A 226 13.00 -22.99 -3.41
CA GLN A 226 11.72 -22.28 -3.36
C GLN A 226 11.65 -21.15 -4.39
N ALA A 227 12.73 -20.37 -4.52
CA ALA A 227 12.83 -19.31 -5.52
C ALA A 227 12.74 -19.88 -6.94
N ALA A 228 13.46 -20.95 -7.25
CA ALA A 228 13.43 -21.61 -8.56
C ALA A 228 12.02 -22.06 -8.94
N SER A 229 11.30 -22.67 -8.00
CA SER A 229 9.92 -23.12 -8.20
C SER A 229 8.97 -21.96 -8.56
N LEU A 230 9.00 -20.86 -7.81
CA LEU A 230 8.10 -19.73 -8.04
C LEU A 230 8.51 -18.89 -9.26
N ILE A 231 9.80 -18.77 -9.56
CA ILE A 231 10.28 -18.13 -10.80
C ILE A 231 9.83 -18.94 -12.01
N ALA A 232 9.98 -20.27 -11.98
CA ALA A 232 9.53 -21.14 -13.07
C ALA A 232 8.01 -21.08 -13.29
N ALA A 233 7.23 -20.83 -12.24
CA ALA A 233 5.79 -20.60 -12.35
C ALA A 233 5.41 -19.25 -13.00
N GLY A 234 6.36 -18.33 -13.17
CA GLY A 234 6.14 -17.02 -13.80
C GLY A 234 5.98 -15.85 -12.82
N ALA A 235 6.58 -15.93 -11.62
CA ALA A 235 6.66 -14.80 -10.72
C ALA A 235 7.55 -13.68 -11.29
N ASP A 236 7.07 -12.43 -11.25
CA ASP A 236 7.80 -11.25 -11.71
C ASP A 236 8.73 -10.67 -10.62
N GLY A 237 8.53 -11.07 -9.36
CA GLY A 237 9.40 -10.74 -8.24
C GLY A 237 9.20 -11.68 -7.05
N LEU A 238 10.17 -11.69 -6.13
CA LEU A 238 10.14 -12.56 -4.95
C LEU A 238 10.16 -11.77 -3.64
N ARG A 239 9.30 -12.16 -2.70
CA ARG A 239 9.32 -11.70 -1.31
C ARG A 239 10.07 -12.69 -0.43
N VAL A 240 11.14 -12.25 0.21
CA VAL A 240 12.09 -13.10 0.94
C VAL A 240 12.05 -12.82 2.44
N GLY A 241 11.77 -13.87 3.22
CA GLY A 241 11.83 -13.81 4.68
C GLY A 241 10.80 -14.73 5.36
N MET A 242 11.24 -15.49 6.36
CA MET A 242 10.38 -16.38 7.15
C MET A 242 10.90 -16.45 8.60
N GLY A 243 10.08 -15.97 9.54
CA GLY A 243 10.45 -15.88 10.95
C GLY A 243 11.36 -14.68 11.33
N SER A 244 11.66 -13.79 10.39
CA SER A 244 12.54 -12.63 10.61
C SER A 244 11.81 -11.36 11.05
N GLY A 245 10.47 -11.33 10.94
CA GLY A 245 9.65 -10.19 11.33
C GLY A 245 9.65 -9.97 12.85
N SER A 246 9.59 -8.71 13.30
CA SER A 246 9.70 -8.33 14.72
C SER A 246 8.59 -8.87 15.63
N ILE A 247 7.53 -9.43 15.06
CA ILE A 247 6.32 -9.94 15.71
C ILE A 247 5.97 -11.36 15.23
N CYS A 248 6.89 -11.98 14.48
CA CYS A 248 6.73 -13.33 13.94
C CYS A 248 7.45 -14.31 14.85
N ILE A 249 6.74 -15.36 15.27
CA ILE A 249 7.28 -16.43 16.13
C ILE A 249 7.35 -17.77 15.38
N THR A 250 7.25 -17.75 14.05
CA THR A 250 7.26 -18.97 13.21
C THR A 250 8.51 -19.83 13.44
N GLN A 251 9.69 -19.24 13.65
CA GLN A 251 10.90 -20.02 13.92
C GLN A 251 10.82 -20.79 15.24
N GLU A 252 10.30 -20.16 16.29
CA GLU A 252 10.16 -20.81 17.60
C GLU A 252 9.05 -21.86 17.60
N VAL A 253 7.91 -21.55 17.01
CA VAL A 253 6.72 -22.42 17.08
C VAL A 253 6.77 -23.53 16.03
N MET A 254 7.22 -23.24 14.81
CA MET A 254 7.22 -24.21 13.70
C MET A 254 8.59 -24.85 13.47
N ALA A 255 9.66 -24.41 14.15
CA ALA A 255 11.04 -24.83 13.90
C ALA A 255 11.51 -24.63 12.43
N VAL A 256 10.87 -23.71 11.69
CA VAL A 256 11.16 -23.43 10.28
C VAL A 256 11.36 -21.93 10.07
N GLY A 257 12.43 -21.60 9.37
CA GLY A 257 12.78 -20.23 8.97
C GLY A 257 14.24 -20.18 8.53
N ARG A 258 14.77 -18.97 8.36
CA ARG A 258 16.19 -18.77 8.03
C ARG A 258 16.67 -17.40 8.47
N PRO A 259 17.93 -17.25 8.92
CA PRO A 259 18.52 -15.93 9.14
C PRO A 259 18.38 -15.04 7.89
N GLN A 260 17.81 -13.84 8.06
CA GLN A 260 17.35 -13.00 6.96
C GLN A 260 18.46 -12.64 5.97
N ALA A 261 19.65 -12.27 6.45
CA ALA A 261 20.79 -11.91 5.59
C ALA A 261 21.20 -13.07 4.67
N THR A 262 21.32 -14.27 5.23
CA THR A 262 21.64 -15.48 4.46
C THR A 262 20.54 -15.85 3.47
N ALA A 263 19.27 -15.69 3.86
CA ALA A 263 18.13 -15.95 2.99
C ALA A 263 18.12 -14.99 1.79
N VAL A 264 18.25 -13.68 2.05
CA VAL A 264 18.32 -12.65 1.00
C VAL A 264 19.47 -12.91 0.05
N TYR A 265 20.68 -13.13 0.57
CA TYR A 265 21.87 -13.39 -0.25
C TYR A 265 21.67 -14.61 -1.17
N ALA A 266 21.29 -15.76 -0.60
CA ALA A 266 21.17 -17.00 -1.37
C ALA A 266 20.04 -16.94 -2.42
N VAL A 267 18.93 -16.28 -2.11
CA VAL A 267 17.80 -16.12 -3.04
C VAL A 267 18.12 -15.09 -4.11
N ALA A 268 18.69 -13.93 -3.75
CA ALA A 268 19.03 -12.88 -4.70
C ALA A 268 20.14 -13.28 -5.68
N GLU A 269 21.16 -14.00 -5.20
CA GLU A 269 22.21 -14.57 -6.05
C GLU A 269 21.61 -15.42 -7.18
N PHE A 270 20.64 -16.27 -6.86
CA PHE A 270 19.98 -17.13 -7.83
C PHE A 270 18.98 -16.36 -8.71
N ALA A 271 18.05 -15.61 -8.10
CA ALA A 271 16.98 -14.91 -8.79
C ALA A 271 17.51 -13.87 -9.80
N SER A 272 18.64 -13.23 -9.50
CA SER A 272 19.27 -12.24 -10.39
C SER A 272 19.74 -12.84 -11.73
N LYS A 273 19.98 -14.16 -11.81
CA LYS A 273 20.31 -14.85 -13.07
C LYS A 273 19.15 -14.87 -14.07
N PHE A 274 17.93 -14.67 -13.57
CA PHE A 274 16.70 -14.62 -14.35
C PHE A 274 16.12 -13.21 -14.46
N GLY A 275 16.84 -12.19 -13.94
CA GLY A 275 16.34 -10.82 -13.90
C GLY A 275 15.18 -10.60 -12.92
N VAL A 276 14.93 -11.53 -11.99
CA VAL A 276 13.82 -11.44 -11.03
C VAL A 276 14.26 -10.70 -9.76
N PRO A 277 13.68 -9.53 -9.43
CA PRO A 277 14.03 -8.76 -8.24
C PRO A 277 13.56 -9.43 -6.95
N VAL A 278 14.30 -9.17 -5.87
CA VAL A 278 14.03 -9.70 -4.52
C VAL A 278 13.69 -8.56 -3.56
N ILE A 279 12.65 -8.75 -2.75
CA ILE A 279 12.27 -7.87 -1.64
C ILE A 279 12.68 -8.53 -0.33
N ALA A 280 13.55 -7.88 0.45
CA ALA A 280 13.89 -8.34 1.79
C ALA A 280 12.81 -7.92 2.80
N ASP A 281 12.06 -8.89 3.32
CA ASP A 281 10.94 -8.67 4.24
C ASP A 281 11.22 -9.21 5.64
N GLY A 282 11.13 -8.35 6.64
CA GLY A 282 11.39 -8.67 8.05
C GLY A 282 12.81 -8.30 8.52
N GLY A 283 12.96 -8.04 9.82
CA GLY A 283 14.24 -7.72 10.47
C GLY A 283 14.79 -6.31 10.23
N ILE A 284 14.12 -5.48 9.43
CA ILE A 284 14.55 -4.11 9.12
C ILE A 284 14.14 -3.15 10.24
N GLN A 285 15.11 -2.54 10.92
CA GLN A 285 14.88 -1.64 12.06
C GLN A 285 15.55 -0.27 11.92
N ASN A 286 16.51 -0.14 11.01
CA ASN A 286 17.31 1.07 10.82
C ASN A 286 17.90 1.11 9.40
N VAL A 287 18.45 2.27 9.03
CA VAL A 287 19.12 2.51 7.74
C VAL A 287 20.19 1.47 7.44
N GLY A 288 21.01 1.11 8.44
CA GLY A 288 22.06 0.11 8.26
C GLY A 288 21.54 -1.26 7.84
N HIS A 289 20.35 -1.68 8.31
CA HIS A 289 19.73 -2.93 7.86
C HIS A 289 19.25 -2.84 6.41
N ILE A 290 18.75 -1.68 5.99
CA ILE A 290 18.36 -1.42 4.59
C ILE A 290 19.57 -1.58 3.68
N VAL A 291 20.66 -0.88 4.00
CA VAL A 291 21.90 -0.88 3.20
C VAL A 291 22.49 -2.29 3.11
N LYS A 292 22.53 -3.03 4.22
CA LYS A 292 22.98 -4.43 4.22
C LYS A 292 22.10 -5.32 3.34
N ALA A 293 20.77 -5.19 3.41
CA ALA A 293 19.87 -5.97 2.56
C ALA A 293 20.09 -5.66 1.07
N LEU A 294 20.26 -4.38 0.71
CA LEU A 294 20.55 -3.95 -0.66
C LEU A 294 21.91 -4.48 -1.13
N ALA A 295 22.95 -4.42 -0.29
CA ALA A 295 24.28 -4.95 -0.57
C ALA A 295 24.27 -6.48 -0.78
N LEU A 296 23.40 -7.20 -0.06
CA LEU A 296 23.19 -8.64 -0.20
C LEU A 296 22.34 -9.02 -1.43
N GLY A 297 21.93 -8.05 -2.26
CA GLY A 297 21.27 -8.27 -3.55
C GLY A 297 19.76 -8.05 -3.56
N ALA A 298 19.14 -7.60 -2.47
CA ALA A 298 17.74 -7.19 -2.52
C ALA A 298 17.56 -5.95 -3.41
N GLY A 299 16.51 -5.92 -4.23
CA GLY A 299 16.10 -4.74 -5.00
C GLY A 299 15.30 -3.73 -4.17
N ALA A 300 14.61 -4.22 -3.12
CA ALA A 300 13.88 -3.37 -2.18
C ALA A 300 13.80 -4.03 -0.79
N VAL A 301 13.34 -3.26 0.20
CA VAL A 301 13.07 -3.75 1.56
C VAL A 301 11.63 -3.50 1.94
N MET A 302 11.00 -4.46 2.64
CA MET A 302 9.66 -4.32 3.21
C MET A 302 9.76 -4.06 4.71
N MET A 303 9.03 -3.06 5.19
CA MET A 303 9.13 -2.55 6.55
C MET A 303 7.76 -2.55 7.23
N GLY A 304 7.59 -3.42 8.23
CA GLY A 304 6.41 -3.44 9.10
C GLY A 304 6.60 -2.53 10.32
N GLY A 305 7.21 -3.06 11.38
CA GLY A 305 7.36 -2.37 12.67
C GLY A 305 8.07 -1.01 12.61
N LEU A 306 8.95 -0.79 11.62
CA LEU A 306 9.62 0.49 11.44
C LEU A 306 8.66 1.61 10.98
N LEU A 307 7.61 1.26 10.22
CA LEU A 307 6.56 2.19 9.78
C LEU A 307 5.32 2.15 10.69
N ALA A 308 5.16 1.12 11.51
CA ALA A 308 4.14 1.07 12.55
C ALA A 308 4.35 2.21 13.58
N GLY A 309 3.25 2.77 14.09
CA GLY A 309 3.29 3.93 14.98
C GLY A 309 3.42 5.29 14.27
N THR A 310 3.48 5.33 12.94
CA THR A 310 3.43 6.58 12.19
C THR A 310 2.00 7.12 12.08
N THR A 311 1.86 8.41 11.77
CA THR A 311 0.55 9.07 11.67
C THR A 311 -0.32 8.44 10.58
N GLU A 312 0.29 8.05 9.47
CA GLU A 312 -0.38 7.43 8.33
C GLU A 312 -0.64 5.92 8.48
N ALA A 313 0.01 5.25 9.45
CA ALA A 313 -0.32 3.86 9.77
C ALA A 313 -1.76 3.78 10.34
N PRO A 314 -2.54 2.74 10.00
CA PRO A 314 -3.92 2.63 10.45
C PRO A 314 -4.02 2.46 11.98
N GLY A 315 -5.22 2.72 12.50
CA GLY A 315 -5.54 2.60 13.92
C GLY A 315 -5.31 3.88 14.72
N GLU A 316 -5.82 3.88 15.94
CA GLU A 316 -5.79 5.01 16.85
C GLU A 316 -4.58 4.95 17.79
N TYR A 317 -4.14 6.14 18.23
CA TYR A 317 -3.13 6.24 19.27
C TYR A 317 -3.76 6.02 20.65
N PHE A 318 -3.03 5.36 21.54
CA PHE A 318 -3.34 5.28 22.96
C PHE A 318 -2.09 5.49 23.80
N TYR A 319 -2.26 5.65 25.11
CA TYR A 319 -1.16 5.78 26.05
C TYR A 319 -0.94 4.47 26.80
N HIS A 320 0.31 4.00 26.82
CA HIS A 320 0.74 2.84 27.57
C HIS A 320 2.06 3.21 28.27
N GLU A 321 2.11 3.05 29.60
CA GLU A 321 3.27 3.44 30.43
C GLU A 321 3.78 4.88 30.18
N GLY A 322 2.86 5.83 30.02
CA GLY A 322 3.19 7.24 29.76
C GLY A 322 3.75 7.53 28.36
N LYS A 323 3.81 6.54 27.47
CA LYS A 323 4.22 6.70 26.07
C LYS A 323 3.01 6.66 25.16
N ARG A 324 3.02 7.51 24.13
CA ARG A 324 2.04 7.46 23.04
C ARG A 324 2.42 6.35 22.06
N VAL A 325 1.53 5.40 21.84
CA VAL A 325 1.78 4.16 21.07
C VAL A 325 0.61 3.87 20.12
N LYS A 326 0.84 2.98 19.13
CA LYS A 326 -0.20 2.34 18.31
C LYS A 326 -0.07 0.82 18.40
N ALA A 327 -1.20 0.12 18.27
CA ALA A 327 -1.23 -1.33 18.20
C ALA A 327 -0.51 -1.84 16.93
N TYR A 328 0.24 -2.92 17.08
CA TYR A 328 0.94 -3.61 15.99
C TYR A 328 0.86 -5.12 16.18
N ARG A 329 0.30 -5.82 15.19
CA ARG A 329 0.05 -7.26 15.28
C ARG A 329 0.39 -7.99 14.00
N GLY A 330 0.76 -9.27 14.16
CA GLY A 330 1.01 -10.17 13.04
C GLY A 330 -0.26 -10.79 12.50
N MET A 331 -0.31 -11.03 11.19
CA MET A 331 -1.44 -11.74 10.58
C MET A 331 -1.55 -13.19 11.11
N GLY A 332 -0.50 -13.75 11.71
CA GLY A 332 -0.53 -15.04 12.40
C GLY A 332 -0.88 -14.96 13.89
N SER A 333 -1.26 -13.79 14.42
CA SER A 333 -1.71 -13.64 15.81
C SER A 333 -3.19 -14.00 15.95
N ILE A 334 -3.59 -14.48 17.13
CA ILE A 334 -4.98 -14.86 17.41
C ILE A 334 -5.92 -13.68 17.15
N GLU A 335 -5.53 -12.49 17.60
CA GLU A 335 -6.31 -11.27 17.43
C GLU A 335 -6.56 -10.92 15.95
N ALA A 336 -5.57 -11.10 15.07
CA ALA A 336 -5.76 -10.92 13.64
C ALA A 336 -6.69 -11.99 13.04
N MET A 337 -6.60 -13.23 13.53
CA MET A 337 -7.40 -14.37 13.07
C MET A 337 -8.84 -14.36 13.59
N GLU A 338 -9.12 -13.63 14.67
CA GLU A 338 -10.46 -13.45 15.25
C GLU A 338 -11.12 -12.14 14.81
N GLN A 339 -10.39 -11.25 14.14
CA GLN A 339 -10.94 -10.01 13.59
C GLN A 339 -12.17 -10.29 12.72
N GLY A 340 -13.29 -9.65 13.06
CA GLY A 340 -14.56 -9.76 12.35
C GLY A 340 -15.48 -10.89 12.82
N LYS A 341 -15.07 -11.70 13.81
CA LYS A 341 -15.97 -12.65 14.47
C LYS A 341 -16.82 -11.92 15.53
N PRO A 342 -18.14 -12.19 15.64
CA PRO A 342 -18.91 -11.74 16.78
C PRO A 342 -18.31 -12.36 18.05
N GLY A 343 -17.92 -11.52 19.01
CA GLY A 343 -17.33 -11.97 20.27
C GLY A 343 -18.31 -12.82 21.09
N PRO A 344 -17.83 -13.54 22.13
CA PRO A 344 -18.72 -14.18 23.07
C PRO A 344 -19.54 -13.10 23.77
N THR A 345 -20.86 -13.11 23.57
CA THR A 345 -21.81 -12.31 24.35
C THR A 345 -21.52 -12.53 25.83
N SER A 346 -21.11 -11.48 26.53
CA SER A 346 -21.09 -11.44 27.99
C SER A 346 -22.45 -11.91 28.50
N GLN A 347 -22.47 -13.02 29.23
CA GLN A 347 -23.67 -13.60 29.81
C GLN A 347 -24.37 -12.59 30.73
N MET A 348 -25.41 -11.93 30.24
CA MET A 348 -26.51 -11.50 31.10
C MET A 348 -27.47 -12.68 31.22
N LYS A 349 -27.62 -13.17 32.46
CA LYS A 349 -28.64 -14.15 32.86
C LYS A 349 -30.03 -13.62 32.50
N GLY A 350 -30.80 -14.36 31.70
CA GLY A 350 -32.22 -14.07 31.53
C GLY A 350 -32.92 -14.85 30.43
N ALA A 351 -33.73 -15.82 30.86
CA ALA A 351 -34.93 -16.37 30.23
C ALA A 351 -34.82 -17.26 28.97
N LEU A 352 -35.42 -18.45 29.11
CA LEU A 352 -35.71 -19.45 28.09
C LEU A 352 -36.72 -18.94 27.06
N THR A 353 -36.46 -19.14 25.77
CA THR A 353 -37.50 -19.41 24.76
C THR A 353 -36.98 -20.35 23.66
N ASN A 354 -37.89 -21.18 23.19
CA ASN A 354 -37.69 -22.36 22.34
C ASN A 354 -37.46 -22.03 20.86
N GLY A 355 -36.63 -22.86 20.22
CA GLY A 355 -36.91 -23.46 18.91
C GLY A 355 -36.85 -22.56 17.68
N VAL A 356 -35.65 -22.40 17.09
CA VAL A 356 -35.48 -22.14 15.66
C VAL A 356 -34.30 -22.94 15.11
N SER A 357 -34.55 -23.51 13.93
CA SER A 357 -33.71 -24.37 13.10
C SER A 357 -32.26 -23.86 12.95
N LYS A 358 -31.29 -24.73 13.26
CA LYS A 358 -29.85 -24.51 13.00
C LYS A 358 -29.60 -24.42 11.49
N LYS A 359 -29.62 -23.20 10.92
CA LYS A 359 -28.83 -22.93 9.71
C LYS A 359 -27.37 -23.14 10.06
N LYS A 360 -26.65 -23.98 9.30
CA LYS A 360 -25.18 -24.08 9.37
C LYS A 360 -24.62 -22.68 9.12
N ASN A 361 -24.20 -22.00 10.18
CA ASN A 361 -23.34 -20.82 10.06
C ASN A 361 -22.00 -21.32 9.51
N THR A 362 -21.81 -21.24 8.20
CA THR A 362 -20.46 -21.18 7.61
C THR A 362 -19.79 -19.97 8.21
N THR A 363 -18.97 -20.20 9.23
CA THR A 363 -18.13 -19.16 9.82
C THR A 363 -17.17 -18.75 8.72
N HIS A 364 -17.41 -17.60 8.08
CA HIS A 364 -16.48 -17.05 7.11
C HIS A 364 -15.13 -16.85 7.81
N GLU A 365 -14.15 -17.67 7.45
CA GLU A 365 -12.80 -17.54 7.96
C GLU A 365 -12.14 -16.32 7.29
N ASN A 366 -11.51 -15.47 8.10
CA ASN A 366 -10.80 -14.31 7.58
C ASN A 366 -9.46 -14.70 6.94
N ALA A 367 -8.89 -13.77 6.19
CA ALA A 367 -7.61 -13.90 5.50
C ALA A 367 -6.49 -14.46 6.40
N ALA A 368 -6.34 -13.89 7.59
CA ALA A 368 -5.37 -14.33 8.58
C ALA A 368 -5.53 -15.82 8.90
N THR A 369 -6.76 -16.29 9.17
CA THR A 369 -7.04 -17.71 9.42
C THR A 369 -6.69 -18.58 8.21
N SER A 370 -7.17 -18.20 7.01
CA SER A 370 -6.99 -18.99 5.78
C SER A 370 -5.53 -19.18 5.35
N ARG A 371 -4.66 -18.24 5.76
CA ARG A 371 -3.22 -18.27 5.50
C ARG A 371 -2.48 -19.29 6.37
N TYR A 372 -2.87 -19.42 7.65
CA TYR A 372 -2.11 -20.22 8.63
C TYR A 372 -2.72 -21.59 8.92
N PHE A 373 -3.99 -21.82 8.57
CA PHE A 373 -4.68 -23.08 8.87
C PHE A 373 -5.38 -23.67 7.65
N SER A 374 -5.53 -24.99 7.67
CA SER A 374 -6.47 -25.70 6.80
C SER A 374 -7.89 -25.57 7.34
N GLU A 375 -8.89 -25.57 6.45
CA GLU A 375 -10.33 -25.49 6.78
C GLU A 375 -10.80 -26.56 7.78
N SER A 376 -10.02 -27.63 7.98
CA SER A 376 -10.30 -28.74 8.89
C SER A 376 -9.56 -28.67 10.25
N SER A 377 -8.80 -27.61 10.54
CA SER A 377 -8.00 -27.53 11.77
C SER A 377 -8.86 -27.22 13.00
N ALA A 378 -9.02 -28.19 13.91
CA ALA A 378 -9.73 -27.99 15.17
C ALA A 378 -9.01 -27.07 16.18
N VAL A 379 -7.67 -27.00 16.09
CA VAL A 379 -6.82 -26.20 16.99
C VAL A 379 -6.05 -25.17 16.17
N LYS A 380 -6.10 -23.91 16.59
CA LYS A 380 -5.37 -22.80 15.97
C LYS A 380 -4.06 -22.55 16.73
N VAL A 381 -2.94 -22.77 16.06
CA VAL A 381 -1.58 -22.51 16.55
C VAL A 381 -1.08 -21.16 16.02
N ALA A 382 -0.94 -20.17 16.90
CA ALA A 382 -0.47 -18.84 16.53
C ALA A 382 0.98 -18.86 16.03
N GLN A 383 1.26 -18.07 14.99
CA GLN A 383 2.61 -17.88 14.42
C GLN A 383 3.07 -16.41 14.48
N GLY A 384 2.27 -15.55 15.12
CA GLY A 384 2.61 -14.16 15.39
C GLY A 384 2.01 -13.70 16.71
N VAL A 385 2.48 -12.54 17.16
CA VAL A 385 2.02 -11.89 18.39
C VAL A 385 1.35 -10.55 18.10
N SER A 386 0.68 -10.00 19.10
CA SER A 386 0.16 -8.64 19.13
C SER A 386 0.93 -7.84 20.20
N GLY A 387 1.22 -6.58 19.91
CA GLY A 387 1.86 -5.66 20.83
C GLY A 387 1.60 -4.21 20.44
N ASP A 388 2.41 -3.29 20.93
CA ASP A 388 2.33 -1.87 20.60
C ASP A 388 3.70 -1.30 20.21
N VAL A 389 3.65 -0.20 19.48
CA VAL A 389 4.84 0.48 18.94
C VAL A 389 4.69 1.98 19.19
N GLN A 390 5.76 2.58 19.72
CA GLN A 390 5.82 4.02 20.00
C GLN A 390 5.58 4.87 18.75
N ASP A 391 4.93 6.02 18.97
CA ASP A 391 4.72 7.05 17.96
C ASP A 391 6.04 7.48 17.30
N LYS A 392 6.01 7.55 15.97
CA LYS A 392 7.15 7.95 15.14
C LYS A 392 6.87 9.19 14.29
N GLY A 393 5.76 9.89 14.50
CA GLY A 393 5.38 11.02 13.65
C GLY A 393 4.99 10.59 12.23
N SER A 394 5.09 11.52 11.27
CA SER A 394 4.62 11.29 9.90
C SER A 394 5.67 10.62 9.02
N VAL A 395 5.23 9.69 8.16
CA VAL A 395 6.10 9.11 7.12
C VAL A 395 6.66 10.16 6.16
N ARG A 396 6.04 11.34 6.07
CA ARG A 396 6.51 12.46 5.24
C ARG A 396 7.81 13.07 5.70
N GLN A 397 8.18 12.90 6.97
CA GLN A 397 9.49 13.27 7.50
C GLN A 397 10.39 12.04 7.62
N PHE A 398 9.81 10.92 8.04
CA PHE A 398 10.57 9.71 8.34
C PHE A 398 11.16 9.01 7.10
N LEU A 399 10.41 8.91 5.98
CA LEU A 399 10.94 8.30 4.75
C LEU A 399 12.06 9.11 4.10
N PRO A 400 11.99 10.46 4.01
CA PRO A 400 13.13 11.27 3.59
C PRO A 400 14.37 11.05 4.45
N TYR A 401 14.22 10.93 5.78
CA TYR A 401 15.35 10.58 6.66
C TYR A 401 15.99 9.24 6.26
N LEU A 402 15.18 8.20 6.03
CA LEU A 402 15.71 6.89 5.61
C LEU A 402 16.40 6.98 4.23
N TYR A 403 15.80 7.71 3.29
CA TYR A 403 16.35 7.93 1.95
C TYR A 403 17.73 8.60 2.01
N THR A 404 17.83 9.73 2.71
CA THR A 404 19.09 10.47 2.91
C THR A 404 20.11 9.63 3.67
N GLY A 405 19.70 8.87 4.69
CA GLY A 405 20.58 7.95 5.42
C GLY A 405 21.18 6.87 4.54
N VAL A 406 20.40 6.32 3.61
CA VAL A 406 20.92 5.36 2.61
C VAL A 406 21.91 6.05 1.68
N GLN A 407 21.64 7.28 1.21
CA GLN A 407 22.57 8.03 0.36
C GLN A 407 23.92 8.26 1.04
N HIS A 408 23.92 8.68 2.32
CA HIS A 408 25.16 8.82 3.09
C HIS A 408 25.89 7.48 3.25
N SER A 409 25.16 6.39 3.48
CA SER A 409 25.78 5.07 3.57
C SER A 409 26.44 4.64 2.25
N LEU A 410 25.82 4.96 1.10
CA LEU A 410 26.42 4.70 -0.22
C LEU A 410 27.67 5.56 -0.44
N GLN A 411 27.63 6.84 -0.02
CA GLN A 411 28.77 7.74 -0.06
C GLN A 411 29.95 7.20 0.74
N ASP A 412 29.72 6.74 1.98
CA ASP A 412 30.76 6.18 2.85
C ASP A 412 31.35 4.87 2.30
N ILE A 413 30.52 4.05 1.64
CA ILE A 413 30.98 2.84 0.93
C ILE A 413 31.77 3.21 -0.34
N GLY A 414 31.61 4.43 -0.87
CA GLY A 414 32.28 4.90 -2.08
C GLY A 414 31.57 4.53 -3.38
N VAL A 415 30.24 4.40 -3.37
CA VAL A 415 29.42 4.05 -4.55
C VAL A 415 28.31 5.07 -4.79
N ARG A 416 27.91 5.29 -6.04
CA ARG A 416 26.96 6.35 -6.43
C ARG A 416 25.52 5.88 -6.57
N SER A 417 25.29 4.58 -6.60
CA SER A 417 23.96 3.99 -6.74
C SER A 417 23.86 2.62 -6.10
N VAL A 418 22.64 2.14 -5.89
CA VAL A 418 22.38 0.76 -5.44
C VAL A 418 22.87 -0.27 -6.46
N ALA A 419 22.77 0.04 -7.76
CA ALA A 419 23.30 -0.83 -8.81
C ALA A 419 24.82 -0.98 -8.71
N GLU A 420 25.54 0.14 -8.53
CA GLU A 420 26.99 0.14 -8.34
C GLU A 420 27.41 -0.56 -7.04
N LEU A 421 26.63 -0.42 -5.96
CA LEU A 421 26.82 -1.18 -4.73
C LEU A 421 26.78 -2.69 -5.01
N GLN A 422 25.72 -3.16 -5.66
CA GLN A 422 25.52 -4.59 -5.92
C GLN A 422 26.55 -5.15 -6.89
N GLU A 423 26.91 -4.40 -7.94
CA GLU A 423 27.98 -4.76 -8.86
C GLU A 423 29.34 -4.80 -8.14
N GLY A 424 29.63 -3.81 -7.30
CA GLY A 424 30.84 -3.74 -6.50
C GLY A 424 30.96 -4.90 -5.52
N VAL A 425 29.85 -5.33 -4.91
CA VAL A 425 29.80 -6.54 -4.07
C VAL A 425 30.10 -7.79 -4.89
N LYS A 426 29.44 -7.98 -6.04
CA LYS A 426 29.64 -9.15 -6.92
C LYS A 426 31.08 -9.23 -7.45
N ALA A 427 31.67 -8.08 -7.77
CA ALA A 427 33.05 -7.97 -8.23
C ALA A 427 34.09 -8.08 -7.09
N GLY A 428 33.66 -8.18 -5.83
CA GLY A 428 34.54 -8.23 -4.67
C GLY A 428 35.27 -6.91 -4.36
N ARG A 429 34.86 -5.78 -4.98
CA ARG A 429 35.38 -4.43 -4.72
C ARG A 429 34.85 -3.89 -3.38
N VAL A 430 33.57 -4.10 -3.11
CA VAL A 430 32.98 -3.81 -1.80
C VAL A 430 33.26 -4.99 -0.88
N ARG A 431 33.86 -4.70 0.28
CA ARG A 431 34.31 -5.71 1.25
C ARG A 431 33.40 -5.73 2.48
N PHE A 432 33.38 -6.87 3.17
CA PHE A 432 32.60 -7.08 4.38
C PHE A 432 33.50 -7.59 5.49
N GLU A 433 33.10 -7.31 6.73
CA GLU A 433 33.77 -7.79 7.93
C GLU A 433 32.75 -8.41 8.87
N LEU A 434 33.09 -9.55 9.48
CA LEU A 434 32.24 -10.20 10.47
C LEU A 434 32.35 -9.48 11.81
N ARG A 435 31.22 -9.22 12.46
CA ARG A 435 31.19 -8.61 13.80
C ARG A 435 30.83 -9.66 14.85
N THR A 436 31.79 -9.97 15.72
CA THR A 436 31.56 -10.77 16.94
C THR A 436 30.51 -10.11 17.83
N ALA A 437 29.97 -10.84 18.80
CA ALA A 437 29.02 -10.28 19.75
C ALA A 437 29.58 -9.03 20.48
N SER A 438 30.85 -9.06 20.88
CA SER A 438 31.53 -7.91 21.50
C SER A 438 31.64 -6.72 20.55
N ALA A 439 32.03 -6.95 19.29
CA ALA A 439 32.10 -5.87 18.28
C ALA A 439 30.71 -5.28 17.95
N GLN A 440 29.62 -6.02 18.15
CA GLN A 440 28.27 -5.50 18.02
C GLN A 440 27.91 -4.53 19.14
N VAL A 441 28.24 -4.89 20.38
CA VAL A 441 28.09 -4.02 21.56
C VAL A 441 28.90 -2.74 21.40
N GLU A 442 30.16 -2.86 20.97
CA GLU A 442 31.06 -1.73 20.71
C GLU A 442 30.53 -0.77 19.63
N GLY A 443 30.00 -1.28 18.51
CA GLY A 443 29.45 -0.37 17.50
C GLY A 443 28.05 0.18 17.82
N GLY A 444 27.49 -0.14 19.00
CA GLY A 444 26.29 0.49 19.55
C GLY A 444 26.62 1.70 20.43
N VAL A 445 25.61 2.25 21.12
CA VAL A 445 25.88 3.24 22.19
C VAL A 445 26.29 2.48 23.45
N HIS A 446 27.48 2.77 24.00
CA HIS A 446 27.98 2.15 25.22
C HIS A 446 28.80 3.14 26.06
N GLY A 447 29.04 2.82 27.34
CA GLY A 447 29.89 3.62 28.23
C GLY A 447 29.29 4.94 28.74
N LEU A 448 27.97 5.12 28.65
CA LEU A 448 27.25 6.32 29.10
C LEU A 448 26.29 6.00 30.25
N HIS A 449 26.08 6.96 31.16
CA HIS A 449 25.07 6.85 32.22
C HIS A 449 23.63 6.90 31.66
N SER A 450 23.37 7.80 30.72
CA SER A 450 22.11 7.91 29.99
C SER A 450 22.34 8.58 28.62
N TYR A 451 21.42 8.39 27.67
CA TYR A 451 21.48 9.04 26.37
C TYR A 451 20.08 9.24 25.79
N THR A 452 19.93 10.25 24.92
CA THR A 452 18.70 10.51 24.17
C THR A 452 18.95 10.23 22.70
N LYS A 453 18.21 9.28 22.12
CA LYS A 453 18.35 8.92 20.71
C LYS A 453 17.41 9.77 19.84
N ARG A 454 17.92 10.87 19.30
CA ARG A 454 17.22 11.71 18.32
C ARG A 454 17.81 11.48 16.94
N LEU A 455 17.10 10.71 16.10
CA LEU A 455 17.63 10.24 14.81
C LEU A 455 17.42 11.21 13.66
N TYR A 456 16.38 12.03 13.72
CA TYR A 456 16.05 13.01 12.70
C TYR A 456 15.32 14.20 13.35
N ALA A 457 15.33 15.34 12.67
CA ALA A 457 14.70 16.58 13.10
C ALA A 457 13.98 17.24 11.93
#